data_AF-A0A8W8M3U5-F1
#
_entry.id   AF-A0A8W8M3U5-F1
#
_cell.length_a   1.000
_cell.length_b   1.000
_cell.length_c   1.000
_cell.angle_alpha   90.00
_cell.angle_beta   90.00
_cell.angle_gamma   90.00
#
_symmetry.space_group_name_H-M   'P 1'
#
loop_
_entity.id
_entity.type
_entity.pdbx_description
1 polymer ?
#
loop_
_entity_poly.entity_id
_entity_poly.type
_entity_poly.pdbx_seq_one_letter_code
_entity_poly.pdbx_strand_id
1 'polypeptide(L)'
;MDPKPLKEWNFAKPKLQESGEIEHRTTDGRKLDFDPRHPTQREFNICHSLEQLKLLKSIFPNTGMGHLWNIPDESPEFESEVEVESTEDPRNKAMKALILSDENLPMTISINESLSSYIEEKTRGQRACSLWRDLHKGRITSSLFGAVLSSGTNPVSLVNQIVNGSNLDRYQTLPPPVQWGVDKEEEALKDYLILQNAVTDLTTEASGLTIYPTHAFLGASSDGWVHDKSMPEGNQTGVLEIKCPYSISGKIITDKEVK
;
A
#
# COMPACT_ATOMS: atom_id res chain seq x y z
N MET A 1 26.67 63.25 -44.76
CA MET A 1 26.15 63.69 -43.46
C MET A 1 26.55 62.62 -42.45
N ASP A 2 27.33 62.99 -41.45
CA ASP A 2 27.75 62.04 -40.43
C ASP A 2 26.53 61.57 -39.61
N PRO A 3 26.44 60.27 -39.28
CA PRO A 3 25.30 59.74 -38.55
C PRO A 3 25.27 60.37 -37.15
N LYS A 4 24.20 61.09 -36.84
CA LYS A 4 24.03 61.68 -35.51
C LYS A 4 23.89 60.58 -34.45
N PRO A 5 24.58 60.70 -33.31
CA PRO A 5 24.43 59.75 -32.21
C PRO A 5 22.97 59.71 -31.73
N LEU A 6 22.49 58.53 -31.36
CA LEU A 6 21.06 58.29 -31.01
C LEU A 6 20.51 59.26 -29.96
N LYS A 7 21.36 59.78 -29.08
CA LYS A 7 20.98 60.70 -28.00
C LYS A 7 20.51 62.07 -28.51
N GLU A 8 20.86 62.42 -29.75
CA GLU A 8 20.47 63.66 -30.43
C GLU A 8 19.20 63.51 -31.27
N TRP A 9 18.62 62.30 -31.33
CA TRP A 9 17.40 62.06 -32.08
C TRP A 9 16.19 62.40 -31.23
N ASN A 10 15.38 63.36 -31.70
CA ASN A 10 14.14 63.73 -31.02
C ASN A 10 12.99 62.90 -31.59
N PHE A 11 12.50 61.94 -30.80
CA PHE A 11 11.38 61.07 -31.15
C PHE A 11 10.02 61.58 -30.66
N ALA A 12 9.93 62.83 -30.17
CA ALA A 12 8.66 63.42 -29.79
C ALA A 12 7.73 63.53 -31.01
N LYS A 13 6.44 63.21 -30.83
CA LYS A 13 5.44 63.37 -31.91
C LYS A 13 5.44 64.83 -32.39
N PRO A 14 5.71 65.09 -33.68
CA PRO A 14 5.59 66.44 -34.23
C PRO A 14 4.14 66.90 -34.10
N LYS A 15 3.92 68.15 -33.70
CA LYS A 15 2.59 68.75 -33.67
C LYS A 15 2.46 69.64 -34.91
N LEU A 16 1.43 69.39 -35.72
CA LEU A 16 1.11 70.24 -36.86
C LEU A 16 0.24 71.40 -36.35
N GLN A 17 0.68 72.64 -36.58
CA GLN A 17 -0.17 73.80 -36.32
C GLN A 17 -1.18 73.97 -37.48
N GLU A 18 -2.30 74.67 -37.23
CA GLU A 18 -3.32 74.91 -38.28
C GLU A 18 -2.79 75.73 -39.47
N SER A 19 -1.64 76.41 -39.31
CA SER A 19 -0.90 77.09 -40.38
C SER A 19 -0.06 76.16 -41.27
N GLY A 20 0.03 74.87 -40.95
CA GLY A 20 0.74 73.85 -41.76
C GLY A 20 2.23 73.66 -41.46
N GLU A 21 2.82 74.42 -40.53
CA GLU A 21 4.21 74.25 -40.13
C GLU A 21 4.36 73.21 -38.99
N ILE A 22 5.46 72.43 -39.04
CA ILE A 22 5.77 71.36 -38.09
C ILE A 22 6.60 71.93 -36.94
N GLU A 23 6.06 71.91 -35.73
CA GLU A 23 6.78 72.33 -34.53
C GLU A 23 7.30 71.11 -33.75
N HIS A 24 8.62 71.04 -33.56
CA HIS A 24 9.26 69.98 -32.78
C HIS A 24 9.33 70.40 -31.31
N ARG A 25 8.61 69.69 -30.44
CA ARG A 25 8.68 69.93 -28.98
C ARG A 25 10.08 69.62 -28.44
N THR A 26 10.71 70.60 -27.82
CA THR A 26 11.93 70.43 -27.03
C THR A 26 11.55 69.82 -25.67
N THR A 27 12.10 68.65 -25.35
CA THR A 27 11.82 67.97 -24.09
C THR A 27 12.58 68.65 -22.93
N ASP A 28 11.92 69.57 -22.24
CA ASP A 28 12.33 69.99 -20.89
C ASP A 28 12.16 68.82 -19.92
N GLY A 29 13.22 68.03 -19.75
CA GLY A 29 13.57 67.28 -18.53
C GLY A 29 12.58 66.28 -17.91
N ARG A 30 11.32 66.20 -18.34
CA ARG A 30 10.33 65.24 -17.86
C ARG A 30 10.27 64.11 -18.86
N LYS A 31 10.91 62.98 -18.52
CA LYS A 31 10.69 61.70 -19.19
C LYS A 31 9.19 61.41 -19.12
N LEU A 32 8.49 61.60 -20.23
CA LEU A 32 7.16 61.03 -20.40
C LEU A 32 7.39 59.54 -20.59
N ASP A 33 6.95 58.72 -19.64
CA ASP A 33 6.92 57.24 -19.73
C ASP A 33 5.89 56.81 -20.78
N PHE A 34 6.16 57.17 -22.03
CA PHE A 34 5.35 56.82 -23.16
C PHE A 34 5.70 55.40 -23.61
N ASP A 35 4.85 54.44 -23.22
CA ASP A 35 4.92 53.07 -23.73
C ASP A 35 4.08 52.95 -25.02
N PRO A 36 4.73 52.75 -26.19
CA PRO A 36 4.03 52.66 -27.47
C PRO A 36 3.17 51.38 -27.61
N ARG A 37 3.27 50.41 -26.67
CA ARG A 37 2.49 49.18 -26.71
C ARG A 37 1.00 49.43 -26.40
N HIS A 38 0.13 48.63 -27.03
CA HIS A 38 -1.31 48.61 -26.74
C HIS A 38 -1.54 48.31 -25.25
N PRO A 39 -2.53 48.93 -24.56
CA PRO A 39 -2.70 48.80 -23.11
C PRO A 39 -2.73 47.35 -22.60
N THR A 40 -3.37 46.45 -23.33
CA THR A 40 -3.46 45.02 -23.00
C THR A 40 -2.15 44.24 -23.16
N GLN A 41 -1.12 44.85 -23.76
CA GLN A 41 0.20 44.26 -24.01
C GLN A 41 1.31 44.96 -23.21
N ARG A 42 0.94 45.88 -22.30
CA ARG A 42 1.91 46.59 -21.46
C ARG A 42 2.40 45.74 -20.30
N GLU A 43 1.60 44.76 -19.88
CA GLU A 43 1.99 43.81 -18.84
C GLU A 43 3.11 42.90 -19.34
N PHE A 44 4.19 42.85 -18.56
CA PHE A 44 5.33 42.03 -18.88
C PHE A 44 5.03 40.57 -18.49
N ASN A 45 4.83 39.72 -19.49
CA ASN A 45 4.69 38.28 -19.31
C ASN A 45 5.94 37.57 -19.83
N ILE A 46 6.68 36.95 -18.91
CA ILE A 46 7.96 36.30 -19.23
C ILE A 46 7.76 35.06 -20.11
N CYS A 47 6.70 34.29 -19.88
CA CYS A 47 6.39 33.10 -20.68
C CYS A 47 6.08 33.46 -22.13
N HIS A 48 5.24 34.48 -22.33
CA HIS A 48 4.93 34.99 -23.67
C HIS A 48 6.20 35.52 -24.36
N SER A 49 7.08 36.21 -23.63
CA SER A 49 8.35 36.70 -24.18
C SER A 49 9.26 35.55 -24.62
N LEU A 50 9.35 34.48 -23.84
CA LEU A 50 10.13 33.28 -24.17
C LEU A 50 9.57 32.55 -25.40
N GLU A 51 8.25 32.45 -25.54
CA GLU A 51 7.60 31.85 -26.72
C GLU A 51 7.91 32.64 -27.99
N GLN A 52 7.84 33.98 -27.94
CA GLN A 52 8.17 34.84 -29.08
C GLN A 52 9.65 34.72 -29.46
N LEU A 53 10.56 34.57 -28.48
CA LEU A 53 11.98 34.34 -28.73
C LEU A 53 12.24 32.96 -29.39
N LYS A 54 11.52 31.91 -28.97
CA LYS A 54 11.59 30.58 -29.61
C LYS A 54 11.12 30.66 -31.08
N LEU A 55 10.03 31.38 -31.35
CA LEU A 55 9.53 31.64 -32.71
C LEU A 55 10.52 32.44 -33.56
N LEU A 56 11.15 33.48 -33.03
CA LEU A 56 12.13 34.25 -33.79
C LEU A 56 13.39 33.42 -34.14
N LYS A 57 13.85 32.58 -33.21
CA LYS A 57 14.98 31.66 -33.42
C LYS A 57 14.70 30.67 -34.55
N SER A 58 13.46 30.18 -34.68
CA SER A 58 13.10 29.24 -35.74
C SER A 58 13.04 29.91 -37.12
N ILE A 59 12.67 31.19 -37.19
CA ILE A 59 12.61 31.95 -38.45
C ILE A 59 14.00 32.40 -38.93
N PHE A 60 14.92 32.71 -38.00
CA PHE A 60 16.26 33.23 -38.32
C PHE A 60 17.41 32.35 -37.78
N PRO A 61 17.50 31.06 -38.19
CA PRO A 61 18.37 30.08 -37.54
C PRO A 61 19.88 30.35 -37.74
N ASN A 62 20.27 31.06 -38.80
CA ASN A 62 21.68 31.26 -39.18
C ASN A 62 22.15 32.71 -39.06
N THR A 63 21.44 33.55 -38.30
CA THR A 63 21.89 34.92 -38.04
C THR A 63 22.93 34.92 -36.92
N GLY A 64 23.96 35.78 -37.01
CA GLY A 64 25.00 35.93 -35.98
C GLY A 64 24.51 36.41 -34.61
N MET A 65 23.19 36.57 -34.45
CA MET A 65 22.51 36.96 -33.21
C MET A 65 22.32 35.79 -32.23
N GLY A 66 22.91 34.61 -32.50
CA GLY A 66 22.86 33.41 -31.65
C GLY A 66 23.07 33.68 -30.14
N HIS A 67 23.96 34.61 -29.82
CA HIS A 67 24.33 34.99 -28.45
C HIS A 67 23.27 35.80 -27.69
N LEU A 68 22.25 36.34 -28.36
CA LEU A 68 21.17 37.11 -27.73
C LEU A 68 20.02 36.20 -27.25
N TRP A 69 19.96 34.96 -27.74
CA TRP A 69 18.97 33.97 -27.32
C TRP A 69 19.46 33.26 -26.06
N ASN A 70 19.49 33.94 -24.91
CA ASN A 70 19.63 33.30 -23.59
C ASN A 70 18.34 32.54 -23.24
N ILE A 71 17.91 31.66 -24.13
CA ILE A 71 16.89 30.66 -23.83
C ILE A 71 17.67 29.52 -23.19
N PRO A 72 17.41 29.16 -21.92
CA PRO A 72 18.00 27.96 -21.35
C PRO A 72 17.70 26.81 -22.30
N ASP A 73 18.73 26.06 -22.71
CA ASP A 73 18.51 24.83 -23.48
C ASP A 73 17.44 24.02 -22.74
N GLU A 74 16.48 23.46 -23.48
CA GLU A 74 15.48 22.56 -22.91
C GLU A 74 16.23 21.39 -22.29
N SER A 75 16.55 21.53 -21.01
CA SER A 75 16.91 20.44 -20.14
C SER A 75 15.76 19.45 -20.30
N PRO A 76 16.02 18.15 -20.59
CA PRO A 76 14.97 17.16 -20.59
C PRO A 76 14.19 17.35 -19.29
N GLU A 77 12.87 17.46 -19.42
CA GLU A 77 11.97 17.70 -18.30
C GLU A 77 12.46 16.83 -17.14
N PHE A 78 12.80 17.49 -16.04
CA PHE A 78 13.07 16.80 -14.79
C PHE A 78 11.76 16.07 -14.50
N GLU A 79 11.69 14.79 -14.86
CA GLU A 79 10.70 13.88 -14.33
C GLU A 79 10.92 13.99 -12.83
N SER A 80 10.05 14.75 -12.16
CA SER A 80 9.97 14.69 -10.72
C SER A 80 9.85 13.21 -10.42
N GLU A 81 10.83 12.65 -9.71
CA GLU A 81 10.64 11.38 -9.03
C GLU A 81 9.40 11.57 -8.16
N VAL A 82 8.25 11.16 -8.70
CA VAL A 82 7.04 11.03 -7.94
C VAL A 82 7.39 9.89 -7.00
N GLU A 83 7.70 10.20 -5.75
CA GLU A 83 7.57 9.22 -4.68
C GLU A 83 6.18 8.63 -4.85
N VAL A 84 6.12 7.41 -5.37
CA VAL A 84 4.91 6.61 -5.37
C VAL A 84 4.71 6.28 -3.90
N GLU A 85 4.06 7.19 -3.19
CA GLU A 85 3.52 6.94 -1.86
C GLU A 85 2.45 5.88 -2.10
N SER A 86 2.87 4.61 -2.08
CA SER A 86 1.98 3.48 -2.22
C SER A 86 0.90 3.68 -1.18
N THR A 87 -0.34 3.83 -1.63
CA THR A 87 -1.54 3.89 -0.80
C THR A 87 -1.79 2.52 -0.16
N GLU A 88 -0.81 1.99 0.56
CA GLU A 88 -0.96 0.77 1.33
C GLU A 88 -1.97 1.04 2.44
N ASP A 89 -3.04 0.23 2.47
CA ASP A 89 -4.05 0.27 3.54
C ASP A 89 -3.30 0.29 4.91
N PRO A 90 -3.60 1.25 5.80
CA PRO A 90 -3.00 1.34 7.12
C PRO A 90 -3.02 0.00 7.89
N ARG A 91 -4.06 -0.82 7.69
CA ARG A 91 -4.17 -2.14 8.30
C ARG A 91 -3.18 -3.14 7.73
N ASN A 92 -2.88 -3.06 6.43
CA ASN A 92 -1.87 -3.90 5.80
C ASN A 92 -0.47 -3.55 6.32
N LYS A 93 -0.15 -2.26 6.41
CA LYS A 93 1.10 -1.79 7.02
C LYS A 93 1.22 -2.25 8.48
N ALA A 94 0.15 -2.11 9.27
CA ALA A 94 0.12 -2.56 10.66
C ALA A 94 0.27 -4.09 10.78
N MET A 95 -0.39 -4.85 9.91
CA MET A 95 -0.25 -6.31 9.83
C MET A 95 1.17 -6.74 9.47
N LYS A 96 1.80 -6.12 8.47
CA LYS A 96 3.21 -6.41 8.14
C LYS A 96 4.15 -6.08 9.30
N ALA A 97 3.89 -5.01 10.04
CA ALA A 97 4.66 -4.65 11.23
C ALA A 97 4.57 -5.67 12.38
N LEU A 98 3.61 -6.61 12.33
CA LEU A 98 3.47 -7.70 13.30
C LEU A 98 4.25 -8.97 12.93
N ILE A 99 4.86 -9.03 11.75
CA ILE A 99 5.69 -10.15 11.30
C ILE A 99 7.03 -10.09 12.03
N LEU A 100 7.44 -11.15 12.73
CA LEU A 100 8.68 -11.15 13.50
C LEU A 100 9.90 -10.80 12.61
N SER A 101 10.65 -9.78 13.02
CA SER A 101 11.87 -9.27 12.38
C SER A 101 12.80 -8.66 13.42
N ASP A 102 14.07 -8.46 13.10
CA ASP A 102 15.02 -7.85 14.05
C ASP A 102 14.65 -6.40 14.39
N GLU A 103 13.96 -5.70 13.48
CA GLU A 103 13.58 -4.29 13.63
C GLU A 103 12.35 -4.07 14.51
N ASN A 104 11.51 -5.10 14.73
CA ASN A 104 10.27 -5.01 15.49
C ASN A 104 10.27 -5.82 16.79
N LEU A 105 11.46 -6.07 17.33
CA LEU A 105 11.64 -6.66 18.66
C LEU A 105 11.65 -5.57 19.75
N PRO A 106 10.86 -5.72 20.83
CA PRO A 106 9.90 -6.79 21.09
C PRO A 106 8.60 -6.61 20.29
N MET A 107 7.98 -7.73 19.90
CA MET A 107 6.69 -7.74 19.19
C MET A 107 5.65 -6.93 19.97
N THR A 108 4.80 -6.19 19.23
CA THR A 108 3.71 -5.43 19.82
C THR A 108 2.85 -6.31 20.72
N ILE A 109 2.59 -5.84 21.94
CA ILE A 109 1.85 -6.62 22.95
C ILE A 109 0.35 -6.59 22.67
N SER A 110 -0.19 -5.49 22.16
CA SER A 110 -1.62 -5.35 21.90
C SER A 110 -1.93 -4.75 20.53
N ILE A 111 -3.06 -5.17 19.99
CA ILE A 111 -3.64 -4.70 18.73
C ILE A 111 -5.13 -4.39 18.94
N ASN A 112 -5.76 -3.74 17.97
CA ASN A 112 -7.20 -3.54 17.99
C ASN A 112 -7.95 -4.75 17.40
N GLU A 113 -9.23 -4.88 17.74
CA GLU A 113 -10.09 -5.96 17.23
C GLU A 113 -10.17 -5.93 15.70
N SER A 114 -10.26 -4.72 15.12
CA SER A 114 -10.38 -4.55 13.67
C SER A 114 -9.16 -5.05 12.89
N LEU A 115 -7.95 -4.92 13.44
CA LEU A 115 -6.74 -5.50 12.87
C LEU A 115 -6.73 -7.02 13.05
N SER A 116 -7.20 -7.55 14.19
CA SER A 116 -7.31 -8.99 14.37
C SER A 116 -8.26 -9.62 13.35
N SER A 117 -9.46 -9.06 13.16
CA SER A 117 -10.40 -9.51 12.13
C SER A 117 -9.83 -9.37 10.72
N TYR A 118 -9.09 -8.30 10.44
CA TYR A 118 -8.43 -8.12 9.14
C TYR A 118 -7.35 -9.17 8.88
N ILE A 119 -6.55 -9.50 9.90
CA ILE A 119 -5.52 -10.54 9.81
C ILE A 119 -6.17 -11.89 9.57
N GLU A 120 -7.23 -12.21 10.31
CA GLU A 120 -8.02 -13.43 10.13
C GLU A 120 -8.45 -13.55 8.65
N GLU A 121 -9.12 -12.53 8.12
CA GLU A 121 -9.64 -12.52 6.74
C GLU A 121 -8.53 -12.72 5.70
N LYS A 122 -7.40 -12.02 5.84
CA LYS A 122 -6.26 -12.10 4.90
C LYS A 122 -5.47 -13.40 5.01
N THR A 123 -5.70 -14.18 6.06
CA THR A 123 -4.93 -15.38 6.32
C THR A 123 -5.77 -16.67 6.32
N ARG A 124 -7.02 -16.61 5.85
CA ARG A 124 -7.91 -17.78 5.67
C ARG A 124 -7.36 -18.88 4.77
N GLY A 125 -6.37 -18.57 3.92
CA GLY A 125 -5.62 -19.57 3.15
C GLY A 125 -4.67 -20.44 3.99
N GLN A 126 -4.52 -20.13 5.29
CA GLN A 126 -3.72 -20.86 6.27
C GLN A 126 -2.35 -21.31 5.74
N ARG A 127 -2.09 -22.63 5.68
CA ARG A 127 -0.82 -23.22 5.23
C ARG A 127 -0.40 -22.80 3.82
N ALA A 128 -1.35 -22.49 2.94
CA ALA A 128 -1.06 -22.02 1.58
C ALA A 128 -0.73 -20.51 1.53
N CYS A 129 -1.01 -19.78 2.59
CA CYS A 129 -0.75 -18.34 2.71
C CYS A 129 0.61 -18.09 3.36
N SER A 130 1.55 -17.49 2.63
CA SER A 130 2.88 -17.17 3.15
C SER A 130 2.82 -16.25 4.37
N LEU A 131 1.97 -15.23 4.29
CA LEU A 131 1.72 -14.26 5.36
C LEU A 131 1.22 -14.94 6.65
N TRP A 132 0.36 -15.94 6.55
CA TRP A 132 -0.10 -16.71 7.71
C TRP A 132 1.10 -17.39 8.41
N ARG A 133 1.99 -18.03 7.64
CA ARG A 133 3.19 -18.67 8.20
C ARG A 133 4.14 -17.67 8.85
N ASP A 134 4.30 -16.49 8.24
CA ASP A 134 5.17 -15.44 8.76
C ASP A 134 4.59 -14.80 10.04
N LEU A 135 3.27 -14.63 10.11
CA LEU A 135 2.60 -14.19 11.33
C LEU A 135 2.58 -15.26 12.43
N HIS A 136 2.70 -16.56 12.11
CA HIS A 136 2.85 -17.60 13.13
C HIS A 136 4.21 -17.55 13.86
N LYS A 137 5.25 -17.02 13.20
CA LYS A 137 6.58 -16.90 13.80
C LYS A 137 6.57 -15.92 14.96
N GLY A 138 7.21 -16.31 16.06
CA GLY A 138 7.27 -15.53 17.30
C GLY A 138 5.99 -15.55 18.13
N ARG A 139 4.96 -16.33 17.75
CA ARG A 139 3.69 -16.41 18.47
C ARG A 139 3.47 -17.78 19.10
N ILE A 140 2.86 -17.78 20.27
CA ILE A 140 2.34 -18.98 20.93
C ILE A 140 0.97 -19.26 20.34
N THR A 141 0.90 -20.29 19.50
CA THR A 141 -0.33 -20.70 18.83
C THR A 141 -1.04 -21.81 19.62
N SER A 142 -2.33 -22.03 19.36
CA SER A 142 -3.12 -23.09 20.00
C SER A 142 -2.44 -24.47 19.95
N SER A 143 -1.79 -24.83 18.84
CA SER A 143 -1.08 -26.10 18.67
C SER A 143 0.20 -26.22 19.52
N LEU A 144 0.79 -25.09 19.92
CA LEU A 144 1.96 -25.04 20.81
C LEU A 144 1.60 -24.82 22.28
N PHE A 145 0.39 -24.32 22.54
CA PHE A 145 -0.03 -23.89 23.88
C PHE A 145 0.09 -24.99 24.94
N GLY A 146 -0.30 -26.23 24.61
CA GLY A 146 -0.14 -27.37 25.52
C GLY A 146 1.33 -27.71 25.83
N ALA A 147 2.22 -27.56 24.85
CA ALA A 147 3.67 -27.74 25.05
C ALA A 147 4.27 -26.63 25.91
N VAL A 148 3.78 -25.39 25.76
CA VAL A 148 4.19 -24.25 26.60
C VAL A 148 3.78 -24.47 28.06
N LEU A 149 2.53 -24.87 28.31
CA LEU A 149 2.04 -25.12 29.67
C LEU A 149 2.77 -26.26 30.39
N SER A 150 3.21 -27.28 29.65
CA SER A 150 3.93 -28.43 30.20
C SER A 150 5.45 -28.27 30.19
N SER A 151 5.96 -27.14 29.67
CA SER A 151 7.39 -26.93 29.54
C SER A 151 8.07 -26.65 30.89
N GLY A 152 9.30 -27.17 31.03
CA GLY A 152 10.15 -26.89 32.18
C GLY A 152 10.81 -25.50 32.10
N THR A 153 11.79 -25.26 32.98
CA THR A 153 12.43 -23.93 33.14
C THR A 153 13.28 -23.47 31.95
N ASN A 154 13.68 -24.35 31.03
CA ASN A 154 14.51 -23.98 29.88
C ASN A 154 14.17 -24.77 28.60
N PRO A 155 13.02 -24.51 27.96
CA PRO A 155 12.55 -25.29 26.81
C PRO A 155 13.12 -24.75 25.49
N VAL A 156 14.44 -24.87 25.31
CA VAL A 156 15.17 -24.34 24.14
C VAL A 156 14.56 -24.79 22.81
N SER A 157 14.16 -26.05 22.69
CA SER A 157 13.54 -26.58 21.47
C SER A 157 12.19 -25.92 21.15
N LEU A 158 11.38 -25.67 22.18
CA LEU A 158 10.07 -25.03 22.05
C LEU A 158 10.22 -23.56 21.69
N VAL A 159 11.17 -22.85 22.32
CA VAL A 159 11.49 -21.47 21.97
C VAL A 159 11.94 -21.38 20.50
N ASN A 160 12.83 -22.28 20.07
CA ASN A 160 13.24 -22.35 18.67
C ASN A 160 12.07 -22.63 17.71
N GLN A 161 11.11 -23.46 18.11
CA GLN A 161 9.91 -23.74 17.31
C GLN A 161 8.97 -22.54 17.24
N ILE A 162 8.80 -21.79 18.34
CA ILE A 162 8.00 -20.55 18.35
C ILE A 162 8.63 -19.50 17.43
N VAL A 163 9.94 -19.27 17.55
CA VAL A 163 10.64 -18.22 16.79
C VAL A 163 10.71 -18.55 15.30
N ASN A 164 11.04 -19.79 14.94
CA ASN A 164 11.27 -20.17 13.54
C ASN A 164 10.03 -20.74 12.84
N GLY A 165 8.95 -21.02 13.58
CA GLY A 165 7.73 -21.63 13.06
C GLY A 165 7.76 -23.16 13.04
N SER A 166 6.73 -23.75 12.42
CA SER A 166 6.57 -25.21 12.36
C SER A 166 7.72 -25.90 11.61
N ASN A 167 8.20 -27.02 12.16
CA ASN A 167 9.21 -27.85 11.49
C ASN A 167 8.63 -28.70 10.35
N LEU A 168 7.31 -28.66 10.11
CA LEU A 168 6.67 -29.47 9.07
C LEU A 168 7.15 -29.11 7.66
N ASP A 169 7.49 -27.84 7.43
CA ASP A 169 8.03 -27.38 6.14
C ASP A 169 9.42 -27.96 5.81
N ARG A 170 10.09 -28.59 6.78
CA ARG A 170 11.39 -29.26 6.57
C ARG A 170 11.26 -30.65 5.94
N TYR A 171 10.06 -31.24 5.98
CA TYR A 171 9.83 -32.56 5.44
C TYR A 171 9.45 -32.47 3.96
N GLN A 172 10.16 -33.19 3.10
CA GLN A 172 9.81 -33.31 1.69
C GLN A 172 8.46 -34.01 1.48
N THR A 173 8.09 -34.89 2.41
CA THR A 173 6.79 -35.59 2.47
C THR A 173 6.28 -35.56 3.91
N LEU A 174 5.01 -35.21 4.11
CA LEU A 174 4.41 -35.16 5.43
C LEU A 174 4.38 -36.57 6.09
N PRO A 175 4.52 -36.65 7.42
CA PRO A 175 4.34 -37.92 8.14
C PRO A 175 2.96 -38.53 7.84
N PRO A 176 2.81 -39.87 7.73
CA PRO A 176 1.55 -40.50 7.33
C PRO A 176 0.33 -40.08 8.17
N PRO A 177 0.41 -39.91 9.51
CA PRO A 177 -0.72 -39.43 10.29
C PRO A 177 -1.13 -37.98 9.97
N VAL A 178 -0.15 -37.13 9.62
CA VAL A 178 -0.40 -35.73 9.25
C VAL A 178 -1.01 -35.66 7.85
N GLN A 179 -0.44 -36.41 6.91
CA GLN A 179 -0.99 -36.52 5.55
C GLN A 179 -2.42 -37.06 5.58
N TRP A 180 -2.69 -38.09 6.37
CA TRP A 180 -4.04 -38.62 6.57
C TRP A 180 -5.03 -37.55 7.06
N GLY A 181 -4.60 -36.72 8.03
CA GLY A 181 -5.40 -35.59 8.49
C GLY A 181 -5.75 -34.65 7.35
N VAL A 182 -4.73 -34.18 6.63
CA VAL A 182 -4.88 -33.28 5.49
C VAL A 182 -5.80 -33.84 4.40
N ASP A 183 -5.70 -35.13 4.10
CA ASP A 183 -6.48 -35.78 3.04
C ASP A 183 -7.95 -36.01 3.43
N LYS A 184 -8.23 -36.18 4.73
CA LYS A 184 -9.56 -36.55 5.25
C LYS A 184 -10.36 -35.40 5.84
N GLU A 185 -9.72 -34.28 6.13
CA GLU A 185 -10.37 -33.10 6.72
C GLU A 185 -11.55 -32.60 5.88
N GLU A 186 -11.38 -32.50 4.56
CA GLU A 186 -12.44 -32.02 3.65
C GLU A 186 -13.62 -33.00 3.56
N GLU A 187 -13.36 -34.31 3.61
CA GLU A 187 -14.39 -35.34 3.63
C GLU A 187 -15.19 -35.29 4.94
N ALA A 188 -14.48 -35.17 6.07
CA ALA A 188 -15.10 -35.05 7.39
C ALA A 188 -15.96 -33.77 7.51
N LEU A 189 -15.52 -32.65 6.91
CA LEU A 189 -16.30 -31.42 6.85
C LEU A 189 -17.61 -31.62 6.07
N LYS A 190 -17.54 -32.30 4.91
CA LYS A 190 -18.74 -32.60 4.09
C LYS A 190 -19.73 -33.47 4.86
N ASP A 191 -19.25 -34.52 5.51
CA ASP A 191 -20.09 -35.41 6.30
C ASP A 191 -20.75 -34.67 7.47
N TYR A 192 -19.99 -33.83 8.17
CA TYR A 192 -20.52 -32.97 9.23
C TYR A 192 -21.64 -32.06 8.72
N LEU A 193 -21.43 -31.39 7.58
CA LEU A 193 -22.44 -30.51 6.97
C LEU A 193 -23.69 -31.28 6.55
N ILE A 194 -23.55 -32.47 5.96
CA ILE A 194 -24.69 -33.31 5.55
C ILE A 194 -25.52 -33.73 6.77
N LEU A 195 -24.87 -34.19 7.83
CA LEU A 195 -25.53 -34.65 9.04
C LEU A 195 -26.23 -33.52 9.79
N GLN A 196 -25.58 -32.36 9.93
CA GLN A 196 -26.18 -31.22 10.62
C GLN A 196 -27.32 -30.59 9.82
N ASN A 197 -27.14 -30.41 8.50
CA ASN A 197 -28.18 -29.82 7.65
C ASN A 197 -29.41 -30.71 7.44
N ALA A 198 -29.40 -31.95 7.94
CA ALA A 198 -30.62 -32.76 8.03
C ALA A 198 -31.60 -32.23 9.08
N VAL A 199 -31.12 -31.42 10.04
CA VAL A 199 -31.90 -30.91 11.19
C VAL A 199 -31.81 -29.38 11.32
N THR A 200 -30.69 -28.76 10.94
CA THR A 200 -30.44 -27.32 11.06
C THR A 200 -30.13 -26.67 9.70
N ASP A 201 -29.95 -25.34 9.67
CA ASP A 201 -29.44 -24.60 8.51
C ASP A 201 -28.06 -24.04 8.87
N LEU A 202 -27.05 -24.87 8.67
CA LEU A 202 -25.67 -24.67 9.08
C LEU A 202 -24.76 -24.48 7.87
N THR A 203 -24.00 -23.40 7.91
CA THR A 203 -22.97 -23.08 6.91
C THR A 203 -21.61 -22.96 7.58
N THR A 204 -20.55 -23.18 6.80
CA THR A 204 -19.17 -23.06 7.29
C THR A 204 -18.35 -22.12 6.42
N GLU A 205 -17.43 -21.40 7.05
CA GLU A 205 -16.48 -20.51 6.38
C GLU A 205 -15.05 -20.90 6.77
N ALA A 206 -14.09 -20.71 5.86
CA ALA A 206 -12.67 -20.91 6.17
C ALA A 206 -12.21 -19.90 7.24
N SER A 207 -11.35 -20.34 8.16
CA SER A 207 -10.80 -19.49 9.20
C SER A 207 -9.31 -19.19 8.97
N GLY A 208 -8.87 -17.99 9.33
CA GLY A 208 -7.47 -17.58 9.31
C GLY A 208 -6.79 -17.62 10.66
N LEU A 209 -5.74 -16.81 10.83
CA LEU A 209 -5.11 -16.56 12.12
C LEU A 209 -5.90 -15.50 12.88
N THR A 210 -6.51 -15.92 13.98
CA THR A 210 -7.08 -14.99 14.98
C THR A 210 -6.01 -14.67 16.01
N ILE A 211 -5.69 -13.39 16.18
CA ILE A 211 -4.73 -12.91 17.18
C ILE A 211 -5.51 -12.40 18.39
N TYR A 212 -5.08 -12.75 19.61
CA TYR A 212 -5.74 -12.23 20.81
C TYR A 212 -5.36 -10.74 21.02
N PRO A 213 -6.31 -9.79 20.94
CA PRO A 213 -5.96 -8.38 20.79
C PRO A 213 -5.16 -7.79 21.95
N THR A 214 -5.38 -8.23 23.19
CA THR A 214 -4.66 -7.70 24.35
C THR A 214 -3.27 -8.33 24.54
N HIS A 215 -3.05 -9.50 23.96
CA HIS A 215 -1.78 -10.24 24.02
C HIS A 215 -1.48 -10.83 22.64
N ALA A 216 -0.98 -10.00 21.72
CA ALA A 216 -0.80 -10.35 20.32
C ALA A 216 0.30 -11.39 20.05
N PHE A 217 1.02 -11.80 21.10
CA PHE A 217 1.87 -12.99 21.09
C PHE A 217 1.07 -14.30 21.19
N LEU A 218 -0.24 -14.25 21.49
CA LEU A 218 -1.17 -15.38 21.45
C LEU A 218 -1.99 -15.34 20.15
N GLY A 219 -2.16 -16.50 19.53
CA GLY A 219 -3.05 -16.64 18.38
C GLY A 219 -3.54 -18.07 18.18
N ALA A 220 -4.54 -18.23 17.32
CA ALA A 220 -5.07 -19.54 16.96
C ALA A 220 -5.62 -19.51 15.54
N SER A 221 -5.62 -20.66 14.88
CA SER A 221 -6.39 -20.90 13.66
C SER A 221 -7.24 -22.14 13.90
N SER A 222 -8.54 -22.02 13.64
CA SER A 222 -9.46 -23.15 13.64
C SER A 222 -9.58 -23.73 12.24
N ASP A 223 -10.22 -24.89 12.13
CA ASP A 223 -10.48 -25.51 10.82
C ASP A 223 -11.62 -24.78 10.08
N GLY A 224 -12.46 -24.04 10.80
CA GLY A 224 -13.43 -23.14 10.21
C GLY A 224 -14.28 -22.35 11.21
N TRP A 225 -15.12 -21.48 10.67
CA TRP A 225 -16.24 -20.85 11.35
C TRP A 225 -17.52 -21.58 11.00
N VAL A 226 -18.44 -21.67 11.96
CA VAL A 226 -19.78 -22.25 11.80
C VAL A 226 -20.80 -21.14 11.96
N HIS A 227 -21.78 -21.08 11.06
CA HIS A 227 -22.93 -20.20 11.15
C HIS A 227 -24.21 -21.02 11.07
N ASP A 228 -24.94 -21.09 12.18
CA ASP A 228 -26.21 -21.80 12.31
C ASP A 228 -27.37 -20.81 12.48
N LYS A 229 -28.20 -20.70 11.44
CA LYS A 229 -29.34 -19.76 11.45
C LYS A 229 -30.50 -20.24 12.31
N SER A 230 -30.52 -21.51 12.71
CA SER A 230 -31.56 -22.06 13.58
C SER A 230 -31.38 -21.64 15.04
N MET A 231 -30.19 -21.15 15.41
CA MET A 231 -29.87 -20.70 16.76
C MET A 231 -30.38 -19.28 17.06
N PRO A 232 -30.68 -18.96 18.34
CA PRO A 232 -31.04 -17.61 18.75
C PRO A 232 -29.98 -16.57 18.38
N GLU A 233 -30.43 -15.32 18.16
CA GLU A 233 -29.55 -14.19 17.90
C GLU A 233 -28.47 -14.06 18.98
N GLY A 234 -27.21 -13.90 18.56
CA GLY A 234 -26.03 -13.90 19.44
C GLY A 234 -25.35 -15.26 19.63
N ASN A 235 -26.02 -16.37 19.29
CA ASN A 235 -25.49 -17.73 19.42
C ASN A 235 -25.38 -18.48 18.07
N GLN A 236 -25.43 -17.73 16.97
CA GLN A 236 -25.42 -18.27 15.60
C GLN A 236 -24.01 -18.63 15.11
N THR A 237 -22.96 -18.13 15.78
CA THR A 237 -21.57 -18.33 15.34
C THR A 237 -20.82 -19.26 16.29
N GLY A 238 -20.12 -20.24 15.73
CA GLY A 238 -19.27 -21.19 16.43
C GLY A 238 -17.94 -21.41 15.73
N VAL A 239 -17.06 -22.16 16.38
CA VAL A 239 -15.74 -22.55 15.86
C VAL A 239 -15.75 -24.04 15.53
N LEU A 240 -15.18 -24.40 14.38
CA LEU A 240 -15.03 -25.79 13.94
C LEU A 240 -13.60 -26.28 14.15
N GLU A 241 -13.46 -27.41 14.82
CA GLU A 241 -12.20 -28.16 14.96
C GLU A 241 -12.47 -29.62 14.56
N ILE A 242 -11.79 -30.07 13.51
CA ILE A 242 -11.90 -31.39 12.92
C ILE A 242 -10.71 -32.23 13.36
N LYS A 243 -10.97 -33.50 13.66
CA LYS A 243 -9.93 -34.48 13.97
C LYS A 243 -10.15 -35.74 13.15
N CYS A 244 -9.12 -36.12 12.39
CA CYS A 244 -9.09 -37.35 11.59
C CYS A 244 -8.01 -38.29 12.14
N PRO A 245 -8.30 -39.07 13.20
CA PRO A 245 -7.30 -39.94 13.85
C PRO A 245 -6.88 -41.12 12.96
N TYR A 246 -5.61 -41.13 12.54
CA TYR A 246 -5.03 -42.21 11.73
C TYR A 246 -5.07 -43.59 12.43
N SER A 247 -4.98 -43.63 13.76
CA SER A 247 -4.93 -44.87 14.57
C SER A 247 -6.19 -45.75 14.48
N ILE A 248 -7.30 -45.18 14.01
CA ILE A 248 -8.58 -45.89 13.81
C ILE A 248 -9.01 -45.93 12.34
N SER A 249 -8.12 -45.58 11.41
CA SER A 249 -8.36 -45.74 9.98
C SER A 249 -8.79 -47.18 9.64
N GLY A 250 -9.84 -47.32 8.84
CA GLY A 250 -10.41 -48.60 8.42
C GLY A 250 -11.18 -49.36 9.51
N LYS A 251 -11.39 -48.78 10.70
CA LYS A 251 -12.20 -49.38 11.77
C LYS A 251 -13.61 -48.79 11.75
N ILE A 252 -14.61 -49.65 11.94
CA ILE A 252 -15.99 -49.22 12.19
C ILE A 252 -16.04 -48.65 13.61
N ILE A 253 -16.42 -47.38 13.72
CA ILE A 253 -16.52 -46.66 14.99
C ILE A 253 -17.94 -46.85 15.53
N THR A 254 -18.27 -48.06 16.03
CA THR A 254 -19.58 -48.30 16.67
C THR A 254 -19.55 -48.17 18.19
N ASP A 255 -18.38 -48.30 18.84
CA ASP A 255 -18.30 -48.38 20.32
C ASP A 255 -17.13 -47.61 20.94
N LYS A 256 -16.52 -46.68 20.20
CA LYS A 256 -15.45 -45.83 20.76
C LYS A 256 -15.97 -44.42 20.96
N GLU A 257 -16.36 -44.10 22.19
CA GLU A 257 -16.38 -42.72 22.63
C GLU A 257 -15.00 -42.12 22.34
N VAL A 258 -14.98 -41.07 21.52
CA VAL A 258 -13.81 -40.21 21.37
C VAL A 258 -13.67 -39.51 22.73
N LYS A 259 -12.79 -40.04 23.58
CA LYS A 259 -12.42 -39.40 24.85
C LYS A 259 -11.60 -38.15 24.62
#